data_AF-A0A7S0NBD4-F1
#
_entry.id   AF-A0A7S0NBD4-F1
#
_cell.length_a   1.000
_cell.length_b   1.000
_cell.length_c   1.000
_cell.angle_alpha   90.00
_cell.angle_beta   90.00
_cell.angle_gamma   90.00
#
_symmetry.space_group_name_H-M   'P 1'
#
loop_
_entity.id
_entity.type
_entity.pdbx_description
1 polymer ?
#
loop_
_entity_poly.entity_id
_entity_poly.type
_entity_poly.pdbx_seq_one_letter_code
_entity_poly.pdbx_strand_id
1 'polypeptide(L)'
;GPGPGAGACVSVKVFDSKLIRQQREEIRYVAVQASHIMCQLDEVRRALAAAGQQWNSATQQVRDKMTKLEEVLRDHGSAGKPQEELLVLLACGAASPGLHHFLCSTLCEEG
;
A
#
# COMPACT_ATOMS: atom_id res chain seq x y z
N GLY A 1 -54.66 3.22 -39.17
CA GLY A 1 -54.20 2.04 -39.95
C GLY A 1 -52.70 1.88 -39.76
N PRO A 2 -52.16 0.66 -39.71
CA PRO A 2 -50.73 0.38 -39.53
C PRO A 2 -49.94 0.74 -40.82
N GLY A 3 -48.66 1.11 -40.68
CA GLY A 3 -47.84 1.72 -41.76
C GLY A 3 -46.97 0.77 -42.60
N PRO A 4 -46.14 1.30 -43.53
CA PRO A 4 -45.07 0.54 -44.17
C PRO A 4 -43.67 1.20 -44.05
N GLY A 5 -42.74 0.46 -43.44
CA GLY A 5 -41.36 0.31 -43.92
C GLY A 5 -40.41 1.51 -43.80
N ALA A 6 -39.94 1.80 -42.59
CA ALA A 6 -38.61 2.40 -42.44
C ALA A 6 -37.57 1.39 -42.95
N GLY A 7 -37.18 1.51 -44.23
CA GLY A 7 -36.17 0.65 -44.84
C GLY A 7 -34.85 0.80 -44.10
N ALA A 8 -34.42 -0.25 -43.40
CA ALA A 8 -33.14 -0.26 -42.72
C ALA A 8 -32.01 -0.14 -43.75
N CYS A 9 -31.22 0.93 -43.68
CA CYS A 9 -30.02 1.10 -44.50
C CYS A 9 -28.84 0.44 -43.79
N VAL A 10 -28.23 -0.56 -44.42
CA VAL A 10 -27.02 -1.23 -43.93
C VAL A 10 -25.81 -0.71 -44.69
N SER A 11 -24.85 -0.13 -43.97
CA SER A 11 -23.57 0.30 -44.55
C SER A 11 -22.49 -0.75 -44.25
N VAL A 12 -21.84 -1.24 -45.30
CA VAL A 12 -20.70 -2.17 -45.21
C VAL A 12 -19.42 -1.40 -45.53
N LYS A 13 -18.43 -1.48 -44.64
CA LYS A 13 -17.10 -0.90 -44.82
C LYS A 13 -16.05 -2.00 -44.84
N VAL A 14 -15.22 -2.01 -45.88
CA VAL A 14 -14.08 -2.92 -46.00
C VAL A 14 -12.82 -2.12 -45.71
N PHE A 15 -12.02 -2.59 -44.77
CA PHE A 15 -10.76 -1.96 -44.38
C PHE A 15 -9.58 -2.67 -45.04
N ASP A 16 -8.62 -1.92 -45.54
CA ASP A 16 -7.37 -2.49 -46.04
C ASP A 16 -6.49 -2.91 -44.85
N SER A 17 -6.32 -4.22 -44.68
CA SER A 17 -5.51 -4.83 -43.62
C SER A 17 -4.20 -5.43 -44.14
N LYS A 18 -3.73 -5.06 -45.34
CA LYS A 18 -2.51 -5.63 -45.95
C LYS A 18 -1.28 -5.51 -45.06
N LEU A 19 -1.10 -4.37 -44.40
CA LEU A 19 0.02 -4.14 -43.48
C LEU A 19 -0.04 -5.09 -42.28
N ILE A 20 -1.23 -5.21 -41.64
CA ILE A 20 -1.46 -6.15 -40.53
C ILE A 20 -1.21 -7.59 -40.98
N ARG A 21 -1.59 -7.93 -42.21
CA ARG A 21 -1.37 -9.27 -42.76
C ARG A 21 0.13 -9.54 -43.00
N GLN A 22 0.87 -8.56 -43.51
CA GLN A 22 2.32 -8.67 -43.77
C GLN A 22 3.14 -8.76 -42.48
N GLN A 23 2.76 -8.03 -41.43
CA GLN A 23 3.47 -8.00 -40.14
C GLN A 23 2.79 -8.82 -39.04
N ARG A 24 1.91 -9.77 -39.40
CA ARG A 24 1.03 -10.47 -38.45
C ARG A 24 1.76 -11.08 -37.25
N GLU A 25 2.87 -11.77 -37.50
CA GLU A 25 3.61 -12.47 -36.44
C GLU A 25 4.33 -11.49 -35.51
N GLU A 26 4.87 -10.39 -36.05
CA GLU A 26 5.48 -9.32 -35.25
C GLU A 26 4.43 -8.62 -34.39
N ILE A 27 3.28 -8.26 -34.96
CA ILE A 27 2.16 -7.66 -34.23
C ILE A 27 1.68 -8.60 -33.11
N ARG A 28 1.56 -9.90 -33.40
CA ARG A 28 1.19 -10.90 -32.41
C ARG A 28 2.21 -10.97 -31.28
N TYR A 29 3.49 -11.03 -31.62
CA TYR A 29 4.57 -11.07 -30.63
C TYR A 29 4.55 -9.82 -29.73
N VAL A 30 4.48 -8.62 -30.32
CA VAL A 30 4.40 -7.36 -29.58
C VAL A 30 3.15 -7.32 -28.70
N ALA A 31 2.00 -7.77 -29.19
CA ALA A 31 0.76 -7.81 -28.40
C ALA A 31 0.89 -8.73 -27.17
N VAL A 32 1.52 -9.91 -27.31
CA VAL A 32 1.77 -10.82 -26.19
C VAL A 32 2.73 -10.20 -25.18
N GLN A 33 3.83 -9.59 -25.65
CA GLN A 33 4.79 -8.92 -24.78
C GLN A 33 4.18 -7.73 -24.05
N ALA A 34 3.41 -6.89 -24.75
CA ALA A 34 2.69 -5.77 -24.14
C ALA A 34 1.72 -6.26 -23.06
N SER A 35 0.95 -7.33 -23.33
CA SER A 35 0.07 -7.93 -22.33
C SER A 35 0.84 -8.44 -21.11
N HIS A 36 2.01 -9.06 -21.31
CA HIS A 36 2.83 -9.55 -20.20
C HIS A 36 3.35 -8.40 -19.33
N ILE A 37 3.87 -7.34 -19.94
CA ILE A 37 4.33 -6.14 -19.25
C ILE A 37 3.19 -5.51 -18.45
N MET A 38 1.99 -5.41 -19.04
CA MET A 38 0.82 -4.88 -18.33
C MET A 38 0.47 -5.71 -17.09
N CYS A 39 0.49 -7.04 -17.18
CA CYS A 39 0.26 -7.91 -16.03
C CYS A 39 1.30 -7.68 -14.93
N GLN A 40 2.59 -7.60 -15.28
CA GLN A 40 3.65 -7.34 -14.31
C GLN A 40 3.51 -5.96 -13.65
N LEU A 41 3.13 -4.92 -14.41
CA LEU A 41 2.87 -3.59 -13.86
C LEU A 41 1.71 -3.61 -12.86
N ASP A 42 0.64 -4.37 -13.14
CA ASP A 42 -0.48 -4.52 -12.22
C ASP A 42 -0.08 -5.25 -10.93
N GLU A 43 0.77 -6.27 -11.02
CA GLU A 43 1.34 -6.95 -9.86
C GLU A 43 2.20 -6.00 -9.01
N VAL A 44 3.10 -5.24 -9.63
CA VAL A 44 3.94 -4.25 -8.94
C VAL A 44 3.07 -3.20 -8.25
N ARG A 45 2.01 -2.71 -8.91
CA ARG A 45 1.07 -1.75 -8.31
C ARG A 45 0.38 -2.33 -7.08
N ARG A 46 -0.08 -3.59 -7.14
CA ARG A 46 -0.71 -4.27 -5.99
C ARG A 46 0.28 -4.47 -4.85
N ALA A 47 1.50 -4.90 -5.16
CA ALA A 47 2.57 -5.10 -4.18
C ALA A 47 2.92 -3.78 -3.49
N LEU A 48 3.08 -2.69 -4.25
CA LEU A 48 3.37 -1.37 -3.69
C LEU A 48 2.22 -0.85 -2.81
N ALA A 49 0.97 -1.04 -3.23
CA ALA A 49 -0.19 -0.68 -2.42
C ALA A 49 -0.22 -1.48 -1.10
N ALA A 50 0.01 -2.79 -1.16
CA ALA A 50 0.08 -3.64 0.03
C ALA A 50 1.22 -3.23 0.98
N ALA A 51 2.42 -2.97 0.44
CA ALA A 51 3.55 -2.48 1.22
C ALA A 51 3.25 -1.14 1.88
N GLY A 52 2.60 -0.22 1.17
CA GLY A 52 2.15 1.06 1.71
C GLY A 52 1.15 0.89 2.87
N GLN A 53 0.19 -0.02 2.74
CA GLN A 53 -0.75 -0.33 3.82
C GLN A 53 -0.06 -0.94 5.04
N GLN A 54 0.87 -1.87 4.83
CA GLN A 54 1.65 -2.48 5.91
C GLN A 54 2.52 -1.45 6.64
N TRP A 55 3.20 -0.58 5.90
CA TRP A 55 3.99 0.51 6.47
C TRP A 55 3.14 1.46 7.31
N ASN A 56 1.97 1.85 6.80
CA ASN A 56 1.04 2.71 7.53
C ASN A 56 0.54 2.04 8.80
N SER A 57 0.18 0.75 8.73
CA SER A 57 -0.25 -0.02 9.90
C SER A 57 0.85 -0.12 10.96
N ALA A 58 2.08 -0.48 10.56
CA ALA A 58 3.22 -0.56 11.47
C ALA A 58 3.55 0.80 12.09
N THR A 59 3.54 1.87 11.30
CA THR A 59 3.77 3.24 11.77
C THR A 59 2.70 3.65 12.78
N GLN A 60 1.43 3.29 12.54
CA GLN A 60 0.35 3.57 13.47
C GLN A 60 0.52 2.80 14.78
N GLN A 61 0.88 1.52 14.74
CA GLN A 61 1.17 0.74 15.95
C GLN A 61 2.31 1.34 16.78
N VAL A 62 3.38 1.81 16.13
CA VAL A 62 4.49 2.50 16.82
C VAL A 62 3.98 3.79 17.47
N ARG A 63 3.16 4.58 16.76
CA ARG A 63 2.56 5.80 17.32
C ARG A 63 1.68 5.49 18.52
N ASP A 64 0.82 4.48 18.44
CA ASP A 64 -0.07 4.08 19.52
C ASP A 64 0.73 3.64 20.75
N LYS A 65 1.81 2.87 20.56
CA LYS A 65 2.73 2.49 21.66
C LYS A 65 3.42 3.71 22.28
N MET A 66 3.83 4.68 21.47
CA MET A 66 4.43 5.92 21.98
C MET A 66 3.43 6.79 22.75
N THR A 67 2.17 6.87 22.30
CA THR A 67 1.10 7.56 23.03
C THR A 67 0.81 6.85 24.36
N LYS A 68 0.73 5.52 24.36
CA LYS A 68 0.56 4.74 25.61
C LYS A 68 1.74 4.96 26.57
N LEU A 69 2.97 5.02 26.07
CA LEU A 69 4.14 5.35 26.91
C LEU A 69 4.02 6.76 27.50
N GLU A 70 3.55 7.75 26.73
CA GLU A 70 3.33 9.11 27.24
C GLU A 70 2.30 9.15 28.37
N GLU A 71 1.21 8.39 28.25
CA GLU A 71 0.20 8.23 29.30
C GLU A 71 0.80 7.60 30.56
N VAL A 72 1.51 6.48 30.42
CA VAL A 72 2.16 5.80 31.56
C VAL A 72 3.18 6.69 32.25
N LEU A 73 3.98 7.45 31.49
CA LEU A 73 4.96 8.39 32.05
C LEU A 73 4.26 9.48 32.88
N ARG A 74 3.14 10.01 32.36
CA ARG A 74 2.33 11.02 33.06
C ARG A 74 1.72 10.48 34.35
N ASP A 75 1.22 9.25 34.33
CA ASP A 75 0.67 8.58 35.51
C ASP A 75 1.72 8.35 36.61
N HIS A 76 2.99 8.20 36.20
CA HIS A 76 4.15 8.10 37.10
C HIS A 76 4.77 9.47 37.45
N GLY A 77 4.12 10.58 37.07
CA GLY A 77 4.55 11.94 37.40
C GLY A 77 5.74 12.45 36.60
N SER A 78 6.12 11.81 35.49
CA SER A 78 7.17 12.32 34.60
C SER A 78 6.61 13.44 33.71
N ALA A 79 7.40 14.50 33.53
CA ALA A 79 7.14 15.58 32.59
C ALA A 79 7.88 15.40 31.25
N GLY A 80 8.72 14.37 31.13
CA GLY A 80 9.54 14.10 29.95
C GLY A 80 8.73 13.48 28.82
N LYS A 81 9.12 13.76 27.57
CA LYS A 81 8.51 13.10 26.41
C LYS A 81 9.02 11.66 26.28
N PRO A 82 8.25 10.74 25.69
CA PRO A 82 8.69 9.36 25.43
C PRO A 82 10.06 9.25 24.77
N GLN A 83 10.37 10.11 23.80
CA GLN A 83 11.65 10.10 23.09
C GLN A 83 12.82 10.51 23.99
N GLU A 84 12.62 11.47 24.89
CA GLU A 84 13.64 11.94 25.82
C GLU A 84 13.95 10.86 26.87
N GLU A 85 12.92 10.22 27.41
CA GLU A 85 13.04 9.10 28.35
C GLU A 85 13.77 7.90 27.72
N LEU A 86 13.44 7.54 26.48
CA LEU A 86 14.14 6.51 25.72
C LEU A 86 15.60 6.90 25.43
N LEU A 87 15.88 8.18 25.14
CA LEU A 87 17.24 8.67 24.96
C LEU A 87 18.05 8.61 26.25
N VAL A 88 17.47 8.96 27.39
CA VAL A 88 18.11 8.81 28.71
C VAL A 88 18.42 7.34 29.00
N LEU A 89 17.50 6.43 28.68
CA LEU A 89 17.74 5.00 28.79
C LEU A 89 18.93 4.55 27.92
N LEU A 90 18.97 4.99 26.65
CA LEU A 90 20.07 4.64 25.74
C LEU A 90 21.42 5.24 26.16
N ALA A 91 21.42 6.48 26.67
CA ALA A 91 22.64 7.20 27.03
C ALA A 91 23.19 6.79 28.41
N CYS A 92 22.31 6.54 29.38
CA CYS A 92 22.66 6.33 30.78
C CYS A 92 22.42 4.89 31.26
N GLY A 93 21.71 4.06 30.48
CA GLY A 93 21.29 2.72 30.91
C GLY A 93 20.22 2.73 32.01
N ALA A 94 19.65 3.89 32.34
CA ALA A 94 18.69 4.07 33.41
C ALA A 94 17.27 4.27 32.85
N ALA A 95 16.31 3.48 33.32
CA ALA A 95 14.89 3.65 33.01
C ALA A 95 14.20 4.34 34.18
N SER A 96 13.37 5.36 33.89
CA SER A 96 12.45 5.91 34.89
C SER A 96 11.39 4.87 35.29
N PRO A 97 10.72 5.02 36.45
CA PRO A 97 9.70 4.07 36.89
C PRO A 97 8.59 3.83 35.86
N GLY A 98 8.10 4.91 35.22
CA GLY A 98 7.07 4.81 34.18
C GLY A 98 7.58 4.10 32.92
N LEU A 99 8.81 4.40 32.48
CA LEU A 99 9.42 3.71 31.34
C LEU A 99 9.65 2.22 31.65
N HIS A 100 10.16 1.90 32.85
CA HIS A 100 10.38 0.52 33.25
C HIS A 100 9.07 -0.28 33.30
N HIS A 101 8.01 0.30 33.88
CA HIS A 101 6.68 -0.32 33.88
C HIS A 101 6.18 -0.56 32.45
N PHE A 102 6.33 0.42 31.55
CA PHE A 102 5.93 0.25 30.15
C PHE A 102 6.72 -0.86 29.45
N LEU A 103 8.04 -0.94 29.63
CA LEU A 103 8.88 -2.00 29.06
C LEU A 103 8.42 -3.38 29.53
N CYS A 104 8.21 -3.57 30.84
CA CYS A 104 7.83 -4.86 31.41
C CYS A 104 6.38 -5.26 31.09
N SER A 105 5.42 -4.32 31.11
CA SER A 105 3.99 -4.62 30.97
C SER A 105 3.48 -4.56 29.52
N THR A 106 4.09 -3.76 28.65
CA THR A 106 3.56 -3.50 27.30
C THR A 106 4.47 -4.00 26.20
N LEU A 107 5.78 -4.06 26.41
CA LEU A 107 6.72 -4.54 25.39
C LEU A 107 7.19 -5.98 25.64
N CYS A 108 7.26 -6.45 26.89
CA CYS A 108 7.68 -7.82 27.20
C CYS A 108 6.56 -8.87 27.09
N GLU A 109 5.28 -8.50 27.25
CA GLU A 109 4.19 -9.50 27.28
C GLU A 109 3.77 -10.01 25.90
N GLU A 110 4.04 -9.26 24.82
CA GLU A 110 3.66 -9.62 23.44
C GLU A 110 4.85 -9.67 22.46
N GLY A 111 6.09 -9.63 22.99
CA GLY A 111 7.33 -9.66 22.19
C GLY A 111 7.62 -11.01 21.56
#